data_AF-A0A661CSI6-F1
#
_entry.id   AF-A0A661CSI6-F1
#
_cell.length_a   1.000
_cell.length_b   1.000
_cell.length_c   1.000
_cell.angle_alpha   90.00
_cell.angle_beta   90.00
_cell.angle_gamma   90.00
#
_symmetry.space_group_name_H-M   'P 1'
#
loop_
_entity.id
_entity.type
_entity.pdbx_description
1 polymer ?
#
loop_
_entity_poly.entity_id
_entity_poly.type
_entity_poly.pdbx_seq_one_letter_code
_entity_poly.pdbx_strand_id
1 'polypeptide(L)'
;MAVPAKKPPFVSPFKSYWKAIAPELAYRTQYHTTVYPDCTVKDALRLRWGYWESKDIEDDLDKEIQNKFALGYPFNNILFEDSETAVLIQSRQEVQRVAMAEADKLDALLTHFIHYERPEVKDFRQAIEQFKADLPTVLKALRNTLDAQDKTNLPFKAAFKSLFTLCQQSINPKINAFDIREMIIQHILTEDIFLTVFNESPFHRENVVARHLETVVNSFFTGTLRRNTLKYLESYYAVIRREAANISNHHEKQKFLKGIFNTYRFTDYKETVVELLQRVCMVSVETMDIIRKMPLFIVSIHRNRHWQVETTDNR
;
A
#
# COMPACT_ATOMS: atom_id res chain seq x y z
N MET A 1 24.57 -17.86 38.13
CA MET A 1 23.58 -17.17 37.27
C MET A 1 24.31 -16.10 36.49
N ALA A 2 24.60 -16.31 35.20
CA ALA A 2 25.24 -15.31 34.35
C ALA A 2 24.16 -14.49 33.63
N VAL A 3 24.25 -13.17 33.77
CA VAL A 3 23.35 -12.19 33.14
C VAL A 3 23.69 -12.09 31.64
N PRO A 4 22.71 -12.09 30.72
CA PRO A 4 23.00 -11.92 29.30
C PRO A 4 23.46 -10.48 29.01
N ALA A 5 24.59 -10.34 28.33
CA ALA A 5 25.13 -9.05 27.91
C ALA A 5 24.17 -8.37 26.92
N LYS A 6 23.67 -7.19 27.27
CA LYS A 6 22.96 -6.31 26.33
C LYS A 6 23.94 -5.80 25.27
N LYS A 7 23.75 -6.20 24.01
CA LYS A 7 24.44 -5.59 22.88
C LYS A 7 24.07 -4.09 22.78
N PRO A 8 25.04 -3.20 22.51
CA PRO A 8 24.77 -1.78 22.38
C PRO A 8 23.88 -1.48 21.15
N PRO A 9 23.08 -0.40 21.18
CA PRO A 9 22.28 0.00 20.03
C PRO A 9 23.20 0.44 18.88
N PHE A 10 23.04 -0.18 17.71
CA PHE A 10 23.69 0.25 16.47
C PHE A 10 23.11 1.60 16.05
N VAL A 11 23.92 2.66 16.15
CA VAL A 11 23.56 3.99 15.65
C VAL A 11 24.08 4.11 14.22
N SER A 12 23.19 3.91 13.26
CA SER A 12 23.49 4.01 11.82
C SER A 12 23.59 5.48 11.36
N PRO A 13 24.62 5.88 10.61
CA PRO A 13 24.72 7.22 10.01
C PRO A 13 23.75 7.46 8.84
N PHE A 14 22.91 6.48 8.47
CA PHE A 14 22.13 6.46 7.22
C PHE A 14 20.63 6.82 7.40
N LYS A 15 20.35 7.98 8.02
CA LYS A 15 18.98 8.39 8.40
C LYS A 15 18.05 8.77 7.24
N SER A 16 18.53 8.91 6.01
CA SER A 16 17.75 9.41 4.86
C SER A 16 17.09 8.31 3.99
N TYR A 17 17.48 7.04 4.15
CA TYR A 17 17.08 5.96 3.22
C TYR A 17 16.68 4.64 3.90
N TRP A 18 16.08 4.64 5.10
CA TRP A 18 15.71 3.35 5.70
C TRP A 18 14.66 2.60 4.85
N LYS A 19 15.09 1.38 4.50
CA LYS A 19 14.43 0.29 3.79
C LYS A 19 13.96 -0.72 4.83
N ALA A 20 12.68 -1.04 4.87
CA ALA A 20 12.16 -1.96 5.88
C ALA A 20 12.59 -3.41 5.62
N ILE A 21 13.01 -4.11 6.66
CA ILE A 21 13.32 -5.54 6.61
C ILE A 21 12.09 -6.34 7.05
N ALA A 22 11.76 -7.40 6.30
CA ALA A 22 10.72 -8.36 6.65
C ALA A 22 11.33 -9.77 6.70
N PRO A 23 11.36 -10.43 7.88
CA PRO A 23 11.82 -11.81 7.98
C PRO A 23 10.81 -12.76 7.34
N GLU A 24 11.30 -13.82 6.70
CA GLU A 24 10.52 -14.97 6.20
C GLU A 24 9.25 -14.57 5.41
N LEU A 25 9.37 -13.56 4.56
CA LEU A 25 8.21 -13.07 3.80
C LEU A 25 7.91 -14.01 2.63
N ALA A 26 6.73 -14.62 2.63
CA ALA A 26 6.27 -15.47 1.55
C ALA A 26 6.48 -14.84 0.15
N TYR A 27 7.09 -15.62 -0.74
CA TYR A 27 7.36 -15.28 -2.13
C TYR A 27 6.77 -16.35 -3.04
N ARG A 28 5.91 -15.94 -3.98
CA ARG A 28 5.30 -16.84 -4.95
C ARG A 28 6.25 -16.99 -6.15
N THR A 29 6.65 -18.20 -6.44
CA THR A 29 7.61 -18.51 -7.52
C THR A 29 6.93 -18.58 -8.88
N GLN A 30 7.73 -18.60 -9.94
CA GLN A 30 7.26 -18.86 -11.32
C GLN A 30 6.65 -20.27 -11.49
N TYR A 31 6.96 -21.21 -10.60
CA TYR A 31 6.43 -22.57 -10.62
C TYR A 31 5.11 -22.70 -9.84
N HIS A 32 4.49 -21.58 -9.46
CA HIS A 32 3.30 -21.52 -8.61
C HIS A 32 3.47 -22.13 -7.22
N THR A 33 4.70 -22.33 -6.76
CA THR A 33 5.04 -22.70 -5.38
C THR A 33 5.27 -21.46 -4.51
N THR A 34 5.36 -21.64 -3.21
CA THR A 34 5.70 -20.58 -2.25
C THR A 34 7.03 -20.92 -1.59
N VAL A 35 7.94 -19.95 -1.56
CA VAL A 35 9.20 -20.02 -0.82
C VAL A 35 9.29 -18.87 0.18
N TYR A 36 10.20 -19.00 1.14
CA TYR A 36 10.36 -18.04 2.23
C TYR A 36 11.83 -17.66 2.28
N PRO A 37 12.20 -16.51 1.70
CA PRO A 37 13.54 -15.98 1.88
C PRO A 37 13.77 -15.56 3.33
N ASP A 38 14.95 -15.80 3.87
CA ASP A 38 15.26 -15.55 5.29
C ASP A 38 14.97 -14.08 5.64
N CYS A 39 15.37 -13.18 4.75
CA CYS A 39 15.05 -11.76 4.83
C CYS A 39 14.68 -11.18 3.46
N THR A 40 13.61 -10.38 3.44
CA THR A 40 13.25 -9.53 2.31
C THR A 40 13.51 -8.06 2.67
N VAL A 41 14.41 -7.43 1.93
CA VAL A 41 14.65 -5.99 1.99
C VAL A 41 13.59 -5.28 1.17
N LYS A 42 12.93 -4.28 1.76
CA LYS A 42 11.91 -3.46 1.09
C LYS A 42 12.31 -2.00 1.03
N ASP A 43 11.96 -1.31 -0.03
CA ASP A 43 12.19 0.13 -0.12
C ASP A 43 11.23 0.96 0.75
N ALA A 44 11.34 2.29 0.66
CA ALA A 44 10.45 3.24 1.34
C ALA A 44 8.97 3.02 0.97
N LEU A 45 8.69 2.50 -0.23
CA LEU A 45 7.37 2.19 -0.74
C LEU A 45 6.87 0.79 -0.35
N ARG A 46 7.68 0.03 0.39
CA ARG A 46 7.44 -1.36 0.76
C ARG A 46 7.49 -2.34 -0.42
N LEU A 47 8.03 -1.93 -1.56
CA LEU A 47 8.30 -2.82 -2.69
C LEU A 47 9.49 -3.72 -2.37
N ARG A 48 9.45 -4.98 -2.82
CA ARG A 48 10.56 -5.94 -2.61
C ARG A 48 11.79 -5.46 -3.39
N TRP A 49 12.83 -5.05 -2.65
CA TRP A 49 14.07 -4.45 -3.15
C TRP A 49 15.17 -5.49 -3.35
N GLY A 50 15.27 -6.44 -2.43
CA GLY A 50 16.26 -7.50 -2.49
C GLY A 50 15.97 -8.57 -1.44
N TYR A 51 16.73 -9.64 -1.50
CA TYR A 51 16.58 -10.80 -0.64
C TYR A 51 17.93 -11.13 0.00
N TRP A 52 17.89 -11.69 1.19
CA TRP A 52 19.06 -12.13 1.93
C TRP A 52 18.80 -13.55 2.42
N GLU A 53 19.73 -14.44 2.12
CA GLU A 53 19.79 -15.82 2.58
C GLU A 53 21.03 -16.00 3.46
N SER A 54 20.82 -16.41 4.70
CA SER A 54 21.87 -16.74 5.64
C SER A 54 21.99 -18.26 5.71
N LYS A 55 23.21 -18.78 5.65
CA LYS A 55 23.52 -20.21 5.67
C LYS A 55 24.54 -20.50 6.76
N ASP A 56 24.63 -21.76 7.16
CA ASP A 56 25.62 -22.15 8.16
C ASP A 56 26.97 -22.38 7.46
N ILE A 57 28.06 -22.14 8.19
CA ILE A 57 29.44 -22.30 7.70
C ILE A 57 29.77 -23.72 7.20
N GLU A 58 29.01 -24.72 7.65
CA GLU A 58 29.18 -26.12 7.25
C GLU A 58 28.48 -26.42 5.91
N ASP A 59 27.69 -25.49 5.36
CA ASP A 59 27.00 -25.64 4.08
C ASP A 59 27.94 -25.33 2.92
N ASP A 60 27.79 -26.10 1.83
CA ASP A 60 28.38 -25.71 0.55
C ASP A 60 27.53 -24.60 -0.08
N LEU A 61 27.99 -23.36 0.08
CA LEU A 61 27.26 -22.16 -0.35
C LEU A 61 26.87 -22.21 -1.83
N ASP A 62 27.71 -22.77 -2.70
CA ASP A 62 27.43 -22.87 -4.13
C ASP A 62 26.32 -23.89 -4.41
N LYS A 63 26.32 -25.03 -3.71
CA LYS A 63 25.21 -25.99 -3.79
C LYS A 63 23.90 -25.41 -3.26
N GLU A 64 23.95 -24.67 -2.16
CA GLU A 64 22.76 -24.02 -1.60
C GLU A 64 22.17 -22.98 -2.56
N ILE A 65 23.01 -22.15 -3.19
CA ILE A 65 22.59 -21.21 -4.23
C ILE A 65 21.86 -21.95 -5.37
N GLN A 66 22.45 -23.05 -5.87
CA GLN A 66 21.86 -23.85 -6.93
C GLN A 66 20.51 -24.47 -6.52
N ASN A 67 20.45 -25.06 -5.32
CA ASN A 67 19.24 -25.67 -4.76
C ASN A 67 18.10 -24.64 -4.63
N LYS A 68 18.40 -23.45 -4.11
CA LYS A 68 17.43 -22.38 -3.92
C LYS A 68 16.87 -21.88 -5.27
N PHE A 69 17.73 -21.70 -6.28
CA PHE A 69 17.24 -21.34 -7.62
C PHE A 69 16.44 -22.46 -8.29
N ALA A 70 16.78 -23.73 -8.08
CA ALA A 70 15.96 -24.84 -8.54
C ALA A 70 14.55 -24.82 -7.93
N LEU A 71 14.42 -24.40 -6.66
CA LEU A 71 13.14 -24.20 -5.98
C LEU A 71 12.38 -22.92 -6.43
N GLY A 72 13.01 -22.07 -7.25
CA GLY A 72 12.38 -20.86 -7.79
C GLY A 72 12.55 -19.62 -6.92
N TYR A 73 13.58 -19.58 -6.06
CA TYR A 73 13.96 -18.38 -5.32
C TYR A 73 14.22 -17.19 -6.26
N PRO A 74 13.99 -15.95 -5.79
CA PRO A 74 14.23 -14.75 -6.57
C PRO A 74 15.71 -14.59 -6.93
N PHE A 75 15.99 -14.16 -8.15
CA PHE A 75 17.34 -14.05 -8.71
C PHE A 75 17.71 -12.64 -9.19
N ASN A 76 16.81 -11.68 -9.00
CA ASN A 76 16.95 -10.31 -9.49
C ASN A 76 17.92 -9.49 -8.63
N ASN A 77 17.89 -9.65 -7.31
CA ASN A 77 18.82 -9.03 -6.36
C ASN A 77 18.80 -9.82 -5.04
N ILE A 78 19.71 -10.77 -4.87
CA ILE A 78 19.78 -11.63 -3.68
C ILE A 78 21.23 -11.73 -3.20
N LEU A 79 21.40 -11.63 -1.88
CA LEU A 79 22.65 -11.84 -1.17
C LEU A 79 22.60 -13.19 -0.47
N PHE A 80 23.59 -14.03 -0.70
CA PHE A 80 23.82 -15.27 0.05
C PHE A 80 25.06 -15.09 0.93
N GLU A 81 25.03 -15.60 2.16
CA GLU A 81 26.20 -15.61 3.02
C GLU A 81 26.22 -16.79 4.00
N ASP A 82 27.41 -17.19 4.43
CA ASP A 82 27.69 -18.30 5.36
C ASP A 82 28.59 -17.86 6.54
N SER A 83 28.56 -16.57 6.88
CA SER A 83 29.49 -15.91 7.83
C SER A 83 30.98 -15.87 7.45
N GLU A 84 31.43 -16.59 6.43
CA GLU A 84 32.80 -16.50 5.89
C GLU A 84 32.86 -15.79 4.53
N THR A 85 31.84 -16.00 3.71
CA THR A 85 31.73 -15.54 2.33
C THR A 85 30.38 -14.88 2.12
N ALA A 86 30.37 -13.79 1.34
CA ALA A 86 29.15 -13.15 0.85
C ALA A 86 29.14 -13.15 -0.67
N VAL A 87 28.02 -13.58 -1.26
CA VAL A 87 27.82 -13.72 -2.71
C VAL A 87 26.60 -12.93 -3.14
N LEU A 88 26.83 -11.90 -3.96
CA LEU A 88 25.78 -11.08 -4.55
C LEU A 88 25.40 -11.60 -5.93
N ILE A 89 24.13 -11.94 -6.10
CA ILE A 89 23.56 -12.36 -7.38
C ILE A 89 22.52 -11.35 -7.83
N GLN A 90 22.68 -10.85 -9.05
CA GLN A 90 21.75 -9.94 -9.70
C GLN A 90 21.47 -10.40 -11.12
N SER A 91 20.19 -10.38 -11.51
CA SER A 91 19.75 -10.86 -12.82
C SER A 91 20.30 -12.24 -13.22
N ARG A 92 20.32 -13.19 -12.27
CA ARG A 92 20.89 -14.56 -12.39
C ARG A 92 22.40 -14.65 -12.59
N GLN A 93 23.14 -13.55 -12.46
CA GLN A 93 24.59 -13.54 -12.55
C GLN A 93 25.20 -13.27 -11.18
N GLU A 94 26.22 -14.03 -10.83
CA GLU A 94 27.09 -13.67 -9.70
C GLU A 94 27.85 -12.40 -10.09
N VAL A 95 27.54 -11.31 -9.39
CA VAL A 95 28.14 -10.00 -9.64
C VAL A 95 29.40 -9.81 -8.81
N GLN A 96 29.38 -10.34 -7.59
CA GLN A 96 30.48 -10.17 -6.65
C GLN A 96 30.47 -11.28 -5.59
N ARG A 97 31.66 -11.74 -5.23
CA ARG A 97 31.92 -12.64 -4.11
C ARG A 97 33.09 -12.11 -3.29
N VAL A 98 32.92 -12.03 -1.98
CA VAL A 98 33.91 -11.47 -1.07
C VAL A 98 33.96 -12.30 0.21
N ALA A 99 35.14 -12.38 0.83
CA ALA A 99 35.24 -12.88 2.19
C ALA A 99 34.68 -11.83 3.17
N MET A 100 33.92 -12.29 4.17
CA MET A 100 33.33 -11.45 5.22
C MET A 100 34.40 -10.71 6.05
N ALA A 101 35.62 -11.25 6.11
CA ALA A 101 36.77 -10.62 6.76
C ALA A 101 37.29 -9.38 6.02
N GLU A 102 36.99 -9.22 4.73
CA GLU A 102 37.47 -8.11 3.91
C GLU A 102 36.50 -6.91 3.97
N ALA A 103 36.58 -6.15 5.07
CA ALA A 103 35.63 -5.08 5.40
C ALA A 103 35.34 -4.11 4.23
N ASP A 104 36.36 -3.61 3.54
CA ASP A 104 36.18 -2.66 2.43
C ASP A 104 35.47 -3.28 1.22
N LYS A 105 35.77 -4.56 0.92
CA LYS A 105 35.11 -5.26 -0.19
C LYS A 105 33.68 -5.65 0.17
N LEU A 106 33.43 -5.99 1.43
CA LEU A 106 32.09 -6.26 1.95
C LEU A 106 31.24 -4.99 1.93
N ASP A 107 31.76 -3.85 2.36
CA ASP A 107 31.05 -2.56 2.28
C ASP A 107 30.69 -2.20 0.83
N ALA A 108 31.63 -2.39 -0.11
CA ALA A 108 31.36 -2.19 -1.53
C ALA A 108 30.27 -3.14 -2.07
N LEU A 109 30.29 -4.41 -1.67
CA LEU A 109 29.28 -5.40 -2.06
C LEU A 109 27.90 -5.03 -1.50
N LEU A 110 27.82 -4.71 -0.21
CA LEU A 110 26.58 -4.28 0.44
C LEU A 110 26.05 -2.99 -0.19
N THR A 111 26.94 -2.06 -0.51
CA THR A 111 26.61 -0.83 -1.26
C THR A 111 26.01 -1.16 -2.62
N HIS A 112 26.57 -2.12 -3.35
CA HIS A 112 26.03 -2.57 -4.64
C HIS A 112 24.65 -3.22 -4.50
N PHE A 113 24.47 -4.09 -3.49
CA PHE A 113 23.20 -4.72 -3.18
C PHE A 113 22.09 -3.70 -2.84
N ILE A 114 22.39 -2.72 -1.99
CA ILE A 114 21.41 -1.71 -1.58
C ILE A 114 21.16 -0.67 -2.68
N HIS A 115 22.12 -0.35 -3.56
CA HIS A 115 21.91 0.63 -4.63
C HIS A 115 21.39 0.02 -5.93
N TYR A 116 21.18 -1.30 -5.98
CA TYR A 116 20.58 -1.96 -7.13
C TYR A 116 19.22 -1.36 -7.48
N GLU A 117 19.13 -0.67 -8.62
CA GLU A 117 17.89 -0.11 -9.13
C GLU A 117 17.29 -1.06 -10.16
N ARG A 118 16.22 -1.73 -9.76
CA ARG A 118 15.39 -2.53 -10.66
C ARG A 118 14.80 -1.64 -11.76
N PRO A 119 14.79 -2.06 -13.03
CA PRO A 119 14.13 -1.31 -14.10
C PRO A 119 12.68 -0.94 -13.75
N GLU A 120 11.96 -1.84 -13.09
CA GLU A 120 10.56 -1.62 -12.70
C GLU A 120 10.39 -0.51 -11.65
N VAL A 121 11.40 -0.29 -10.79
CA VAL A 121 11.44 0.79 -9.79
C VAL A 121 11.77 2.12 -10.44
N LYS A 122 12.64 2.13 -11.46
CA LYS A 122 12.94 3.33 -12.24
C LYS A 122 11.69 3.83 -12.98
N ASP A 123 10.98 2.93 -13.64
CA ASP A 123 9.68 3.23 -14.28
C ASP A 123 8.68 3.77 -13.26
N PHE A 124 8.66 3.19 -12.05
CA PHE A 124 7.79 3.63 -10.96
C PHE A 124 8.09 5.05 -10.51
N ARG A 125 9.35 5.39 -10.29
CA ARG A 125 9.78 6.75 -9.89
C ARG A 125 9.44 7.76 -10.98
N GLN A 126 9.73 7.44 -12.23
CA GLN A 126 9.43 8.31 -13.36
C GLN A 126 7.92 8.55 -13.50
N ALA A 127 7.11 7.49 -13.38
CA ALA A 127 5.66 7.60 -13.42
C ALA A 127 5.12 8.53 -12.32
N ILE A 128 5.81 8.60 -11.17
CA ILE A 128 5.40 9.46 -10.07
C ILE A 128 5.82 10.91 -10.23
N GLU A 129 7.02 11.16 -10.73
CA GLU A 129 7.40 12.54 -11.06
C GLU A 129 6.49 13.11 -12.14
N GLN A 130 6.12 12.30 -13.14
CA GLN A 130 5.13 12.69 -14.13
C GLN A 130 3.74 12.94 -13.51
N PHE A 131 3.28 12.02 -12.64
CA PHE A 131 2.03 12.20 -11.90
C PHE A 131 1.99 13.52 -11.12
N LYS A 132 3.07 13.86 -10.40
CA LYS A 132 3.18 15.12 -9.66
C LYS A 132 3.09 16.34 -10.58
N ALA A 133 3.74 16.28 -11.75
CA ALA A 133 3.69 17.35 -12.74
C ALA A 133 2.28 17.54 -13.32
N ASP A 134 1.54 16.45 -13.53
CA ASP A 134 0.22 16.47 -14.16
C ASP A 134 -0.93 16.73 -13.18
N LEU A 135 -0.76 16.38 -11.90
CA LEU A 135 -1.80 16.49 -10.87
C LEU A 135 -2.41 17.90 -10.77
N PRO A 136 -1.65 19.02 -10.77
CA PRO A 136 -2.24 20.37 -10.75
C PRO A 136 -3.20 20.63 -11.92
N THR A 137 -2.85 20.15 -13.11
CA THR A 137 -3.68 20.30 -14.31
C THR A 137 -4.98 19.51 -14.18
N VAL A 138 -4.90 18.28 -13.70
CA VAL A 138 -6.08 17.44 -13.45
C VAL A 138 -6.99 18.05 -12.39
N LEU A 139 -6.43 18.52 -11.27
CA LEU A 139 -7.18 19.18 -10.20
C LEU A 139 -7.88 20.44 -10.68
N LYS A 140 -7.22 21.26 -11.52
CA LYS A 140 -7.81 22.45 -12.13
C LYS A 140 -8.98 22.08 -13.05
N ALA A 141 -8.81 21.05 -13.89
CA ALA A 141 -9.87 20.58 -14.78
C ALA A 141 -11.09 20.07 -13.99
N LEU A 142 -10.88 19.29 -12.93
CA LEU A 142 -11.94 18.79 -12.06
C LEU A 142 -12.69 19.92 -11.34
N ARG A 143 -11.96 20.88 -10.76
CA ARG A 143 -12.55 22.04 -10.08
C ARG A 143 -13.40 22.89 -11.03
N ASN A 144 -12.87 23.21 -12.21
CA ASN A 144 -13.59 23.96 -13.25
C ASN A 144 -14.84 23.20 -13.73
N THR A 145 -14.74 21.89 -13.85
CA THR A 145 -15.88 21.04 -14.22
C THR A 145 -16.97 21.16 -13.16
N LEU A 146 -16.64 20.98 -11.88
CA LEU A 146 -17.59 21.13 -10.78
C LEU A 146 -18.26 22.52 -10.77
N ASP A 147 -17.50 23.59 -11.02
CA ASP A 147 -18.06 24.95 -11.14
C ASP A 147 -19.05 25.08 -12.30
N ALA A 148 -18.80 24.42 -13.43
CA ALA A 148 -19.70 24.44 -14.57
C ALA A 148 -20.99 23.64 -14.29
N GLN A 149 -20.87 22.49 -13.63
CA GLN A 149 -22.02 21.63 -13.31
C GLN A 149 -22.96 22.29 -12.31
N ASP A 150 -22.42 23.00 -11.31
CA ASP A 150 -23.24 23.70 -10.29
C ASP A 150 -24.14 24.80 -10.88
N LYS A 151 -23.78 25.34 -12.05
CA LYS A 151 -24.55 26.37 -12.74
C LYS A 151 -25.79 25.82 -13.44
N THR A 152 -25.69 24.66 -14.09
CA THR A 152 -26.69 24.22 -15.10
C THR A 152 -27.18 22.78 -14.96
N ASN A 153 -26.45 21.88 -14.29
CA ASN A 153 -26.79 20.46 -14.24
C ASN A 153 -27.69 20.14 -13.04
N LEU A 154 -29.00 20.04 -13.29
CA LEU A 154 -30.01 19.73 -12.25
C LEU A 154 -29.77 18.37 -11.56
N PRO A 155 -29.51 17.25 -12.28
CA PRO A 155 -29.11 15.98 -11.66
C PRO A 155 -27.92 16.11 -10.71
N PHE A 156 -26.86 16.81 -11.13
CA PHE A 156 -25.68 17.04 -10.30
C PHE A 156 -26.03 17.80 -9.02
N LYS A 157 -26.79 18.90 -9.13
CA LYS A 157 -27.17 19.71 -7.96
C LYS A 157 -28.01 18.93 -6.96
N ALA A 158 -28.92 18.08 -7.45
CA ALA A 158 -29.72 17.20 -6.60
C ALA A 158 -28.86 16.17 -5.87
N ALA A 159 -27.97 15.47 -6.59
CA ALA A 159 -27.06 14.50 -6.02
C ALA A 159 -26.09 15.15 -5.01
N PHE A 160 -25.53 16.32 -5.36
CA PHE A 160 -24.63 17.09 -4.50
C PHE A 160 -25.31 17.49 -3.19
N LYS A 161 -26.54 18.01 -3.26
CA LYS A 161 -27.31 18.37 -2.06
C LYS A 161 -27.58 17.16 -1.18
N SER A 162 -27.91 16.01 -1.78
CA SER A 162 -28.12 14.76 -1.04
C SER A 162 -26.86 14.30 -0.32
N LEU A 163 -25.71 14.29 -1.01
CA LEU A 163 -24.41 13.98 -0.42
C LEU A 163 -24.05 14.96 0.71
N PHE A 164 -24.25 16.26 0.48
CA PHE A 164 -23.99 17.31 1.47
C PHE A 164 -24.77 17.08 2.76
N THR A 165 -26.08 16.85 2.66
CA THR A 165 -26.94 16.56 3.83
C THR A 165 -26.50 15.28 4.54
N LEU A 166 -26.21 14.21 3.81
CA LEU A 166 -25.73 12.96 4.38
C LEU A 166 -24.42 13.18 5.17
N CYS A 167 -23.44 13.87 4.59
CA CYS A 167 -22.17 14.13 5.25
C CYS A 167 -22.34 14.99 6.52
N GLN A 168 -23.21 15.99 6.51
CA GLN A 168 -23.50 16.77 7.71
C GLN A 168 -24.15 15.93 8.83
N GLN A 169 -25.03 15.01 8.46
CA GLN A 169 -25.73 14.13 9.41
C GLN A 169 -24.86 13.00 9.96
N SER A 170 -24.02 12.41 9.11
CA SER A 170 -23.26 11.20 9.43
C SER A 170 -21.81 11.45 9.84
N ILE A 171 -21.24 12.61 9.49
CA ILE A 171 -19.82 12.92 9.73
C ILE A 171 -19.68 14.14 10.66
N ASN A 172 -20.06 15.33 10.18
CA ASN A 172 -19.91 16.56 10.96
C ASN A 172 -20.82 17.67 10.42
N PRO A 173 -21.70 18.27 11.26
CA PRO A 173 -22.60 19.33 10.83
C PRO A 173 -21.89 20.61 10.34
N LYS A 174 -20.60 20.80 10.63
CA LYS A 174 -19.80 21.94 10.16
C LYS A 174 -19.26 21.78 8.73
N ILE A 175 -19.47 20.63 8.08
CA ILE A 175 -19.07 20.40 6.70
C ILE A 175 -19.74 21.44 5.79
N ASN A 176 -18.94 22.05 4.91
CA ASN A 176 -19.36 23.06 3.96
C ASN A 176 -19.25 22.56 2.51
N ALA A 177 -19.73 23.37 1.55
CA ALA A 177 -19.78 22.96 0.14
C ALA A 177 -18.39 22.76 -0.46
N PHE A 178 -17.38 23.49 0.01
CA PHE A 178 -15.99 23.31 -0.41
C PHE A 178 -15.48 21.93 0.01
N ASP A 179 -15.78 21.48 1.25
CA ASP A 179 -15.39 20.16 1.73
C ASP A 179 -15.98 19.04 0.85
N ILE A 180 -17.28 19.13 0.50
CA ILE A 180 -17.91 18.13 -0.38
C ILE A 180 -17.28 18.10 -1.76
N ARG A 181 -16.93 19.26 -2.32
CA ARG A 181 -16.24 19.33 -3.63
C ARG A 181 -14.87 18.67 -3.58
N GLU A 182 -14.11 18.88 -2.51
CA GLU A 182 -12.83 18.20 -2.32
C GLU A 182 -13.02 16.69 -2.08
N MET A 183 -14.06 16.25 -1.37
CA MET A 183 -14.40 14.82 -1.26
C MET A 183 -14.69 14.17 -2.61
N ILE A 184 -15.43 14.85 -3.50
CA ILE A 184 -15.72 14.34 -4.85
C ILE A 184 -14.44 14.21 -5.67
N ILE A 185 -13.57 15.23 -5.65
CA ILE A 185 -12.27 15.19 -6.34
C ILE A 185 -11.42 14.04 -5.81
N GLN A 186 -11.36 13.87 -4.49
CA GLN A 186 -10.60 12.79 -3.86
C GLN A 186 -11.15 11.41 -4.25
N HIS A 187 -12.48 11.24 -4.27
CA HIS A 187 -13.12 10.01 -4.72
C HIS A 187 -12.69 9.68 -6.16
N ILE A 188 -12.80 10.63 -7.08
CA ILE A 188 -12.38 10.46 -8.48
C ILE A 188 -10.91 10.03 -8.60
N LEU A 189 -10.00 10.63 -7.81
CA LEU A 189 -8.57 10.36 -7.91
C LEU A 189 -8.12 9.06 -7.25
N THR A 190 -8.92 8.50 -6.34
CA THR A 190 -8.51 7.39 -5.48
C THR A 190 -9.32 6.12 -5.70
N GLU A 191 -10.56 6.21 -6.18
CA GLU A 191 -11.44 5.06 -6.38
C GLU A 191 -10.78 3.95 -7.21
N ASP A 192 -10.26 4.29 -8.40
CA ASP A 192 -9.64 3.30 -9.31
C ASP A 192 -8.40 2.64 -8.68
N ILE A 193 -7.65 3.39 -7.86
CA ILE A 193 -6.53 2.85 -7.08
C ILE A 193 -7.04 1.84 -6.06
N PHE A 194 -8.03 2.21 -5.24
CA PHE A 194 -8.57 1.34 -4.20
C PHE A 194 -9.19 0.07 -4.78
N LEU A 195 -10.02 0.19 -5.82
CA LEU A 195 -10.66 -0.93 -6.49
C LEU A 195 -9.62 -1.90 -7.04
N THR A 196 -8.56 -1.39 -7.68
CA THR A 196 -7.56 -2.29 -8.26
C THR A 196 -6.66 -2.92 -7.19
N VAL A 197 -6.24 -2.15 -6.18
CA VAL A 197 -5.35 -2.69 -5.15
C VAL A 197 -6.07 -3.73 -4.32
N PHE A 198 -7.33 -3.51 -3.94
CA PHE A 198 -8.07 -4.43 -3.08
C PHE A 198 -8.95 -5.46 -3.79
N ASN A 199 -8.98 -5.47 -5.13
CA ASN A 199 -9.64 -6.46 -6.00
C ASN A 199 -11.08 -6.77 -5.56
N GLU A 200 -11.96 -5.77 -5.75
CA GLU A 200 -13.39 -5.80 -5.44
C GLU A 200 -13.73 -6.43 -4.09
N SER A 201 -13.37 -5.71 -3.03
CA SER A 201 -14.04 -5.96 -1.76
C SER A 201 -15.43 -5.29 -1.78
N PRO A 202 -16.52 -5.97 -1.34
CA PRO A 202 -17.88 -5.40 -1.29
C PRO A 202 -18.00 -4.10 -0.46
N PHE A 203 -16.94 -3.68 0.22
CA PHE A 203 -16.87 -2.49 1.08
C PHE A 203 -17.22 -1.17 0.39
N HIS A 204 -16.91 -0.97 -0.90
CA HIS A 204 -17.33 0.24 -1.63
C HIS A 204 -18.86 0.28 -1.84
N ARG A 205 -19.50 -0.89 -1.93
CA ARG A 205 -20.96 -1.00 -2.10
C ARG A 205 -21.71 -0.81 -0.77
N GLU A 206 -21.09 -1.14 0.35
CA GLU A 206 -21.69 -1.01 1.68
C GLU A 206 -21.56 0.41 2.26
N ASN A 207 -20.53 1.17 1.86
CA ASN A 207 -20.33 2.54 2.32
C ASN A 207 -21.37 3.50 1.70
N VAL A 208 -22.30 4.00 2.52
CA VAL A 208 -23.37 4.92 2.09
C VAL A 208 -22.80 6.21 1.48
N VAL A 209 -21.74 6.76 2.06
CA VAL A 209 -21.08 7.98 1.56
C VAL A 209 -20.44 7.71 0.20
N ALA A 210 -19.77 6.58 0.02
CA ALA A 210 -19.17 6.18 -1.26
C ALA A 210 -20.23 6.04 -2.36
N ARG A 211 -21.40 5.46 -2.06
CA ARG A 211 -22.52 5.37 -3.01
C ARG A 211 -23.07 6.74 -3.41
N HIS A 212 -23.17 7.68 -2.47
CA HIS A 212 -23.59 9.05 -2.77
C HIS A 212 -22.53 9.81 -3.57
N LEU A 213 -21.24 9.65 -3.24
CA LEU A 213 -20.13 10.17 -4.05
C LEU A 213 -20.22 9.66 -5.48
N GLU A 214 -20.42 8.35 -5.65
CA GLU A 214 -20.54 7.73 -6.96
C GLU A 214 -21.76 8.22 -7.74
N THR A 215 -22.89 8.45 -7.07
CA THR A 215 -24.07 9.06 -7.67
C THR A 215 -23.79 10.48 -8.17
N VAL A 216 -23.05 11.27 -7.40
CA VAL A 216 -22.63 12.62 -7.82
C VAL A 216 -21.68 12.54 -9.01
N VAL A 217 -20.64 11.71 -8.95
CA VAL A 217 -19.65 11.55 -10.02
C VAL A 217 -20.32 11.12 -11.33
N ASN A 218 -21.21 10.15 -11.29
CA ASN A 218 -21.91 9.65 -12.48
C ASN A 218 -22.91 10.64 -13.09
N SER A 219 -23.29 11.70 -12.36
CA SER A 219 -24.16 12.76 -12.90
C SER A 219 -23.45 13.71 -13.88
N PHE A 220 -22.11 13.74 -13.89
CA PHE A 220 -21.36 14.68 -14.74
C PHE A 220 -20.03 14.15 -15.30
N PHE A 221 -19.36 13.23 -14.62
CA PHE A 221 -18.00 12.81 -14.91
C PHE A 221 -17.94 11.43 -15.55
N THR A 222 -18.52 11.30 -16.75
CA THR A 222 -18.65 10.02 -17.46
C THR A 222 -18.01 10.07 -18.85
N GLY A 223 -17.86 8.89 -19.47
CA GLY A 223 -17.47 8.73 -20.87
C GLY A 223 -16.16 9.44 -21.25
N THR A 224 -16.24 10.32 -22.25
CA THR A 224 -15.09 11.03 -22.82
C THR A 224 -14.49 12.04 -21.85
N LEU A 225 -15.29 12.68 -21.00
CA LEU A 225 -14.78 13.63 -20.01
C LEU A 225 -13.89 12.94 -18.98
N ARG A 226 -14.34 11.81 -18.42
CA ARG A 226 -13.55 10.99 -17.50
C ARG A 226 -12.24 10.54 -18.14
N ARG A 227 -12.31 9.94 -19.33
CA ARG A 227 -11.13 9.46 -20.06
C ARG A 227 -10.12 10.57 -20.35
N ASN A 228 -10.57 11.71 -20.88
CA ASN A 228 -9.68 12.81 -21.23
C ASN A 228 -9.04 13.49 -20.02
N THR A 229 -9.75 13.52 -18.89
CA THR A 229 -9.26 14.12 -17.65
C THR A 229 -8.25 13.21 -16.96
N LEU A 230 -8.53 11.89 -16.91
CA LEU A 230 -7.69 10.92 -16.20
C LEU A 230 -6.56 10.32 -17.05
N LYS A 231 -6.54 10.52 -18.38
CA LYS A 231 -5.48 9.97 -19.25
C LYS A 231 -4.05 10.28 -18.78
N TYR A 232 -3.86 11.44 -18.15
CA TYR A 232 -2.55 11.88 -17.66
C TYR A 232 -2.09 11.08 -16.42
N LEU A 233 -3.01 10.42 -15.73
CA LEU A 233 -2.73 9.61 -14.54
C LEU A 233 -2.58 8.12 -14.87
N GLU A 234 -2.84 7.73 -16.12
CA GLU A 234 -2.96 6.32 -16.51
C GLU A 234 -1.63 5.56 -16.37
N SER A 235 -0.50 6.18 -16.72
CA SER A 235 0.83 5.58 -16.56
C SER A 235 1.14 5.27 -15.10
N TYR A 236 0.79 6.19 -14.20
CA TYR A 236 0.95 6.04 -12.76
C TYR A 236 0.03 4.95 -12.20
N TYR A 237 -1.25 4.95 -12.60
CA TYR A 237 -2.19 3.91 -12.18
C TYR A 237 -1.74 2.53 -12.67
N ALA A 238 -1.31 2.40 -13.92
CA ALA A 238 -0.82 1.14 -14.47
C ALA A 238 0.31 0.52 -13.63
N VAL A 239 1.24 1.36 -13.18
CA VAL A 239 2.34 0.93 -12.32
C VAL A 239 1.83 0.47 -10.95
N ILE A 240 0.94 1.24 -10.29
CA ILE A 240 0.35 0.82 -9.01
C ILE A 240 -0.36 -0.54 -9.14
N ARG A 241 -1.14 -0.73 -10.21
CA ARG A 241 -1.86 -1.98 -10.46
C ARG A 241 -0.89 -3.16 -10.59
N ARG A 242 0.19 -2.97 -11.35
CA ARG A 242 1.25 -3.99 -11.52
C ARG A 242 1.90 -4.35 -10.20
N GLU A 243 2.28 -3.37 -9.39
CA GLU A 243 2.91 -3.64 -8.10
C GLU A 243 1.94 -4.27 -7.09
N ALA A 244 0.70 -3.81 -7.04
CA ALA A 244 -0.32 -4.33 -6.14
C ALA A 244 -0.71 -5.79 -6.45
N ALA A 245 -0.67 -6.20 -7.73
CA ALA A 245 -0.89 -7.59 -8.13
C ALA A 245 0.14 -8.56 -7.51
N ASN A 246 1.35 -8.07 -7.20
CA ASN A 246 2.42 -8.87 -6.60
C ASN A 246 2.32 -8.95 -5.06
N ILE A 247 1.34 -8.28 -4.45
CA ILE A 247 1.12 -8.24 -3.00
C ILE A 247 -0.09 -9.13 -2.67
N SER A 248 0.15 -10.26 -2.01
CA SER A 248 -0.91 -11.23 -1.69
C SER A 248 -1.75 -10.85 -0.45
N ASN A 249 -1.16 -10.20 0.55
CA ASN A 249 -1.80 -9.92 1.84
C ASN A 249 -2.42 -8.51 1.87
N HIS A 250 -3.68 -8.41 2.33
CA HIS A 250 -4.40 -7.16 2.55
C HIS A 250 -3.65 -6.17 3.46
N HIS A 251 -3.00 -6.65 4.53
CA HIS A 251 -2.23 -5.78 5.43
C HIS A 251 -1.02 -5.16 4.73
N GLU A 252 -0.37 -5.91 3.83
CA GLU A 252 0.75 -5.39 3.04
C GLU A 252 0.27 -4.44 1.93
N LYS A 253 -0.91 -4.68 1.35
CA LYS A 253 -1.57 -3.74 0.42
C LYS A 253 -1.88 -2.39 1.10
N GLN A 254 -2.37 -2.42 2.35
CA GLN A 254 -2.58 -1.21 3.15
C GLN A 254 -1.27 -0.46 3.40
N LYS A 255 -0.20 -1.17 3.78
CA LYS A 255 1.12 -0.56 3.98
C LYS A 255 1.69 0.03 2.69
N PHE A 256 1.52 -0.64 1.56
CA PHE A 256 1.94 -0.18 0.25
C PHE A 256 1.25 1.13 -0.13
N LEU A 257 -0.08 1.18 -0.03
CA LEU A 257 -0.85 2.41 -0.27
C LEU A 257 -0.41 3.54 0.67
N LYS A 258 -0.27 3.26 1.97
CA LYS A 258 0.24 4.25 2.93
C LYS A 258 1.64 4.75 2.56
N GLY A 259 2.51 3.87 2.08
CA GLY A 259 3.85 4.21 1.59
C GLY A 259 3.80 5.17 0.39
N ILE A 260 2.92 4.91 -0.57
CA ILE A 260 2.68 5.80 -1.71
C ILE A 260 2.22 7.18 -1.23
N PHE A 261 1.18 7.23 -0.39
CA PHE A 261 0.62 8.51 0.05
C PHE A 261 1.60 9.34 0.90
N ASN A 262 2.41 8.68 1.75
CA ASN A 262 3.37 9.36 2.61
C ASN A 262 4.65 9.80 1.87
N THR A 263 5.21 8.95 1.02
CA THR A 263 6.52 9.19 0.38
C THR A 263 6.47 10.34 -0.60
N TYR A 264 5.36 10.45 -1.34
CA TYR A 264 5.23 11.45 -2.39
C TYR A 264 4.55 12.73 -1.94
N ARG A 265 4.34 12.86 -0.63
CA ARG A 265 3.81 14.06 0.01
C ARG A 265 2.65 14.63 -0.78
N PHE A 266 1.64 13.80 -1.06
CA PHE A 266 0.34 14.28 -1.50
C PHE A 266 -0.20 15.37 -0.54
N THR A 267 0.33 15.37 0.69
CA THR A 267 0.19 16.39 1.72
C THR A 267 0.65 17.79 1.35
N ASP A 268 1.59 17.94 0.42
CA ASP A 268 2.09 19.24 -0.03
C ASP A 268 1.09 19.94 -0.99
N TYR A 269 0.02 19.24 -1.40
CA TYR A 269 -1.03 19.75 -2.29
C TYR A 269 -2.28 20.31 -1.56
N LYS A 270 -2.07 20.89 -0.36
CA LYS A 270 -2.98 21.63 0.57
C LYS A 270 -3.27 20.87 1.86
N GLU A 271 -3.06 21.54 3.00
CA GLU A 271 -3.37 21.03 4.36
C GLU A 271 -4.82 20.54 4.53
N THR A 272 -5.77 21.13 3.83
CA THR A 272 -7.20 20.73 3.83
C THR A 272 -7.46 19.39 3.15
N VAL A 273 -6.67 19.01 2.15
CA VAL A 273 -6.78 17.72 1.45
C VAL A 273 -6.27 16.59 2.35
N VAL A 274 -5.31 16.88 3.23
CA VAL A 274 -4.72 15.92 4.18
C VAL A 274 -5.67 15.54 5.28
N GLU A 275 -6.26 16.51 5.99
CA GLU A 275 -7.22 16.19 7.05
C GLU A 275 -8.45 15.46 6.51
N LEU A 276 -8.89 15.81 5.29
CA LEU A 276 -10.05 15.21 4.67
C LEU A 276 -9.75 13.80 4.11
N LEU A 277 -8.62 13.59 3.42
CA LEU A 277 -8.18 12.24 3.01
C LEU A 277 -7.91 11.36 4.22
N GLN A 278 -7.27 11.90 5.26
CA GLN A 278 -7.11 11.19 6.52
C GLN A 278 -8.47 10.87 7.12
N ARG A 279 -9.43 11.79 7.20
CA ARG A 279 -10.78 11.51 7.73
C ARG A 279 -11.61 10.56 6.87
N VAL A 280 -11.53 10.61 5.54
CA VAL A 280 -12.31 9.73 4.64
C VAL A 280 -11.69 8.33 4.56
N CYS A 281 -10.37 8.24 4.48
CA CYS A 281 -9.66 6.96 4.59
C CYS A 281 -9.73 6.42 6.02
N MET A 282 -9.69 7.25 7.07
CA MET A 282 -9.88 6.85 8.47
C MET A 282 -11.30 6.47 8.75
N VAL A 283 -12.32 7.13 8.21
CA VAL A 283 -13.70 6.63 8.26
C VAL A 283 -13.79 5.29 7.55
N SER A 284 -13.09 5.10 6.43
CA SER A 284 -13.03 3.78 5.77
C SER A 284 -12.29 2.72 6.59
N VAL A 285 -11.25 3.08 7.36
CA VAL A 285 -10.44 2.18 8.21
C VAL A 285 -11.06 1.97 9.61
N GLU A 286 -11.69 2.95 10.21
CA GLU A 286 -12.47 2.86 11.45
C GLU A 286 -13.79 2.15 11.20
N THR A 287 -14.42 2.36 10.04
CA THR A 287 -15.52 1.49 9.57
C THR A 287 -15.01 0.06 9.43
N MET A 288 -13.78 -0.17 8.94
CA MET A 288 -13.17 -1.52 8.92
C MET A 288 -12.88 -2.07 10.32
N ASP A 289 -12.44 -1.27 11.28
CA ASP A 289 -12.20 -1.72 12.66
C ASP A 289 -13.50 -1.96 13.43
N ILE A 290 -14.54 -1.16 13.19
CA ILE A 290 -15.89 -1.34 13.75
C ILE A 290 -16.54 -2.59 13.12
N ILE A 291 -16.49 -2.74 11.79
CA ILE A 291 -17.02 -3.92 11.08
C ILE A 291 -16.23 -5.20 11.42
N ARG A 292 -14.90 -5.16 11.61
CA ARG A 292 -14.12 -6.30 12.10
C ARG A 292 -14.45 -6.68 13.55
N LYS A 293 -14.87 -5.72 14.37
CA LYS A 293 -15.32 -5.96 15.74
C LYS A 293 -16.78 -6.45 15.80
N MET A 294 -17.59 -6.23 14.76
CA MET A 294 -18.99 -6.71 14.70
C MET A 294 -19.18 -8.24 14.74
N PRO A 295 -18.36 -9.11 14.12
CA PRO A 295 -18.52 -10.56 14.31
C PRO A 295 -18.18 -11.00 15.74
N LEU A 296 -17.29 -10.31 16.47
CA LEU A 296 -17.03 -10.61 17.88
C LEU A 296 -18.11 -10.03 18.82
N PHE A 297 -18.73 -8.91 18.44
CA PHE A 297 -19.84 -8.31 19.20
C PHE A 297 -21.15 -9.09 19.01
N ILE A 298 -21.45 -9.56 17.78
CA ILE A 298 -22.64 -10.37 17.47
C ILE A 298 -22.52 -11.79 18.05
N VAL A 299 -21.32 -12.41 18.03
CA VAL A 299 -21.08 -13.72 18.67
C VAL A 299 -21.13 -13.63 20.20
N SER A 300 -20.68 -12.52 20.80
CA SER A 300 -20.82 -12.25 22.24
C SER A 300 -22.29 -12.08 22.65
N ILE A 301 -23.09 -11.37 21.84
CA ILE A 301 -24.53 -11.16 22.08
C ILE A 301 -25.34 -12.45 21.84
N HIS A 302 -24.96 -13.31 20.90
CA HIS A 302 -25.64 -14.60 20.70
C HIS A 302 -25.23 -15.70 21.69
N ARG A 303 -23.98 -15.74 22.19
CA ARG A 303 -23.58 -16.66 23.26
C ARG A 303 -24.20 -16.31 24.62
N ASN A 304 -24.42 -15.03 24.92
CA ASN A 304 -25.03 -14.59 26.19
C ASN A 304 -26.57 -14.67 26.21
N ARG A 305 -27.25 -14.99 25.10
CA ARG A 305 -28.72 -15.17 25.07
C ARG A 305 -29.20 -16.61 25.32
N HIS A 306 -28.29 -17.58 25.47
CA HIS A 306 -28.65 -18.99 25.66
C HIS A 306 -28.49 -19.51 27.10
N TRP A 307 -28.55 -18.64 28.12
CA TRP A 307 -28.49 -19.05 29.55
C TRP A 307 -29.51 -18.37 30.48
N GLN A 308 -30.69 -17.98 29.97
CA GLN A 308 -31.78 -17.44 30.78
C GLN A 308 -33.16 -17.91 30.27
N VAL A 309 -33.37 -19.22 30.14
CA VAL A 309 -34.71 -19.83 30.19
C VAL A 309 -34.53 -21.22 30.81
N GLU A 310 -35.37 -21.57 31.80
CA GLU A 310 -35.26 -22.67 32.79
C GLU A 310 -34.37 -22.28 33.99
N THR A 311 -34.85 -22.09 35.22
CA THR A 311 -36.05 -22.57 35.90
C THR A 311 -36.44 -21.60 37.03
N THR A 312 -37.66 -21.07 37.02
CA THR A 312 -38.38 -20.75 38.26
C THR A 312 -39.86 -21.04 38.07
N ASP A 313 -40.31 -21.97 38.91
CA ASP A 313 -41.68 -22.21 39.37
C ASP A 313 -42.49 -23.35 38.70
N ASN A 314 -42.43 -24.53 39.34
CA ASN A 314 -43.65 -25.17 39.83
C ASN A 314 -43.34 -26.16 40.98
N ARG A 315 -43.85 -25.82 42.17
CA ARG A 315 -43.95 -26.57 43.45
C ARG A 315 -42.94 -26.29 44.55
#